data_AF-A0A4Y9Q2W3-F1
#
_entry.id   AF-A0A4Y9Q2W3-F1
#
_cell.length_a   1.000
_cell.length_b   1.000
_cell.length_c   1.000
_cell.angle_alpha   90.00
_cell.angle_beta   90.00
_cell.angle_gamma   90.00
#
_symmetry.space_group_name_H-M   'P 1'
#
loop_
_entity.id
_entity.type
_entity.pdbx_description
1 polymer ?
#
loop_
_entity_poly.entity_id
_entity_poly.type
_entity_poly.pdbx_seq_one_letter_code
_entity_poly.pdbx_strand_id
1 'polypeptide(L)'
;MWVAAAGWVAANGWVAITAPRALPFDWPARAGRSTWQILVEVNLALAEVLILMGVVYLLTRRRAPVDVAARAPDRHRARAETIALLAYGATGLLGGFLLARAFGWHPFGLHLAGTLFGTHEHLPPAEVVTWAGYNVVVYAVIPLLYFRRRYSSLALGLRSTDARNDVLVIIVVLGLETAFQIFALAPATLNLPPGQLVVGAAFTFLLYMAGAVLPAMVFVYAILVPRYLALTGSVIATVLCGGLTYAGLHFWDAWTVFTSPQSAALSLIFLLFTYLGPGMIKTYLTLRTGNAWVHVWGYHAFAPHTLLDTPHILDTFHLR
;
A
#
# COMPACT_ATOMS: atom_id res chain seq x y z
N MET A 1 17.70 -9.90 5.72
CA MET A 1 17.00 -10.93 4.93
C MET A 1 16.59 -12.10 5.82
N TRP A 2 17.52 -12.86 6.40
CA TRP A 2 17.20 -14.02 7.24
C TRP A 2 16.26 -13.72 8.41
N VAL A 3 16.44 -12.59 9.10
CA VAL A 3 15.52 -12.15 10.17
C VAL A 3 14.09 -11.94 9.66
N ALA A 4 13.91 -11.35 8.47
CA ALA A 4 12.59 -11.15 7.89
C ALA A 4 11.95 -12.48 7.47
N ALA A 5 12.73 -13.38 6.87
CA ALA A 5 12.26 -14.72 6.51
C ALA A 5 11.85 -15.53 7.76
N ALA A 6 12.69 -15.54 8.80
CA ALA A 6 12.40 -16.20 10.06
C ALA A 6 11.16 -15.59 10.74
N GLY A 7 11.02 -14.26 10.73
CA GLY A 7 9.84 -13.56 11.24
C GLY A 7 8.56 -13.94 10.49
N TRP A 8 8.61 -14.03 9.16
CA TRP A 8 7.47 -14.46 8.35
C TRP A 8 7.06 -15.91 8.65
N VAL A 9 8.03 -16.83 8.74
CA VAL A 9 7.77 -18.23 9.12
C VAL A 9 7.20 -18.34 10.52
N ALA A 10 7.76 -17.60 11.48
CA ALA A 10 7.27 -17.57 12.86
C ALA A 10 5.83 -17.02 12.93
N ALA A 11 5.51 -15.96 12.18
CA ALA A 11 4.16 -15.41 12.11
C ALA A 11 3.16 -16.43 11.55
N ASN A 12 3.53 -17.18 10.52
CA ASN A 12 2.69 -18.25 9.97
C ASN A 12 2.44 -19.36 11.00
N GLY A 13 3.50 -19.83 11.68
CA GLY A 13 3.39 -20.82 12.74
C GLY A 13 2.52 -20.34 13.90
N TRP A 14 2.69 -19.08 14.31
CA TRP A 14 1.89 -18.48 15.37
C TRP A 14 0.40 -18.44 15.03
N VAL A 15 0.03 -18.00 13.83
CA VAL A 15 -1.37 -17.97 13.37
C VAL A 15 -1.96 -19.39 13.34
N ALA A 16 -1.22 -20.36 12.80
CA ALA A 16 -1.64 -21.75 12.73
C ALA A 16 -1.92 -22.36 14.12
N ILE A 17 -1.13 -22.00 15.13
CA ILE A 17 -1.29 -22.50 16.50
C ILE A 17 -2.42 -21.79 17.24
N THR A 18 -2.51 -20.47 17.10
CA THR A 18 -3.39 -19.64 17.95
C THR A 18 -4.78 -19.42 17.39
N ALA A 19 -4.99 -19.58 16.09
CA ALA A 19 -6.29 -19.40 15.45
C ALA A 19 -6.62 -20.53 14.44
N PRO A 20 -6.51 -21.82 14.80
CA PRO A 20 -6.57 -22.93 13.83
C PRO A 20 -7.95 -23.11 13.17
N ARG A 21 -9.02 -22.59 13.79
CA ARG A 21 -10.40 -22.77 13.31
C ARG A 21 -10.95 -21.53 12.63
N ALA A 22 -10.73 -20.36 13.23
CA ALA A 22 -11.22 -19.08 12.73
C ALA A 22 -10.34 -17.95 13.25
N LEU A 23 -10.22 -16.90 12.43
CA LEU A 23 -9.57 -15.63 12.80
C LEU A 23 -10.60 -14.71 13.48
N PRO A 24 -10.16 -13.75 14.32
CA PRO A 24 -11.07 -12.84 15.02
C PRO A 24 -11.59 -11.69 14.12
N PHE A 25 -11.34 -11.73 12.82
CA PHE A 25 -11.66 -10.64 11.90
C PHE A 25 -13.02 -10.88 11.23
N ASP A 26 -13.78 -9.79 11.08
CA ASP A 26 -14.99 -9.78 10.29
C ASP A 26 -14.66 -9.40 8.84
N TRP A 27 -14.45 -10.41 7.99
CA TRP A 27 -14.09 -10.25 6.58
C TRP A 27 -15.18 -10.83 5.67
N PRO A 28 -16.20 -10.03 5.32
CA PRO A 28 -17.28 -10.49 4.44
C PRO A 28 -16.78 -11.12 3.13
N ALA A 29 -15.76 -10.55 2.49
CA ALA A 29 -15.18 -11.06 1.25
C ALA A 29 -14.45 -12.41 1.41
N ARG A 30 -14.17 -12.83 2.65
CA ARG A 30 -13.52 -14.11 3.00
C ARG A 30 -14.42 -14.97 3.90
N ALA A 31 -15.72 -14.67 3.97
CA ALA A 31 -16.66 -15.42 4.78
C ALA A 31 -16.61 -16.92 4.43
N GLY A 32 -16.56 -17.77 5.45
CA GLY A 32 -16.48 -19.22 5.29
C GLY A 32 -15.09 -19.78 4.91
N ARG A 33 -14.07 -18.94 4.72
CA ARG A 33 -12.68 -19.40 4.52
C ARG A 33 -12.07 -19.85 5.85
N SER A 34 -11.39 -20.98 5.82
CA SER A 34 -10.62 -21.44 6.98
C SER A 34 -9.31 -20.66 7.14
N THR A 35 -8.76 -20.64 8.36
CA THR A 35 -7.45 -20.02 8.61
C THR A 35 -6.36 -20.57 7.70
N TRP A 36 -6.39 -21.86 7.37
CA TRP A 36 -5.40 -22.48 6.48
C TRP A 36 -5.50 -21.98 5.05
N GLN A 37 -6.72 -21.82 4.52
CA GLN A 37 -6.92 -21.23 3.19
C GLN A 37 -6.37 -19.80 3.15
N ILE A 38 -6.65 -19.02 4.19
CA ILE A 38 -6.15 -17.65 4.33
C ILE A 38 -4.62 -17.62 4.42
N LEU A 39 -4.00 -18.53 5.17
CA LEU A 39 -2.54 -18.63 5.24
C LEU A 39 -1.93 -18.99 3.88
N VAL A 40 -2.54 -19.90 3.12
CA VAL A 40 -2.09 -20.20 1.76
C VAL A 40 -2.19 -18.96 0.87
N GLU A 41 -3.32 -18.25 0.91
CA GLU A 41 -3.56 -17.03 0.12
C GLU A 41 -2.51 -15.94 0.39
N VAL A 42 -2.20 -15.64 1.66
CA VAL A 42 -1.20 -14.60 1.98
C VAL A 42 0.22 -14.98 1.57
N ASN A 43 0.57 -16.27 1.60
CA ASN A 43 1.89 -16.73 1.14
C ASN A 43 1.97 -16.74 -0.39
N LEU A 44 0.88 -17.09 -1.08
CA LEU A 44 0.81 -16.98 -2.54
C LEU A 44 0.93 -15.51 -2.99
N ALA A 45 0.26 -14.59 -2.30
CA ALA A 45 0.37 -13.15 -2.56
C ALA A 45 1.82 -12.64 -2.36
N LEU A 46 2.52 -13.09 -1.31
CA LEU A 46 3.94 -12.75 -1.14
C LEU A 46 4.80 -13.37 -2.26
N ALA A 47 4.55 -14.61 -2.65
CA ALA A 47 5.29 -15.27 -3.73
C ALA A 47 5.11 -14.53 -5.06
N GLU A 48 3.90 -14.11 -5.38
CA GLU A 48 3.58 -13.26 -6.54
C GLU A 48 4.40 -11.97 -6.53
N VAL A 49 4.41 -11.24 -5.41
CA VAL A 49 5.21 -10.02 -5.23
C VAL A 49 6.70 -10.28 -5.52
N LEU A 50 7.25 -11.39 -5.01
CA LEU A 50 8.66 -11.75 -5.23
C LEU A 50 8.93 -12.10 -6.70
N ILE A 51 8.00 -12.79 -7.37
CA ILE A 51 8.08 -13.07 -8.81
C ILE A 51 8.08 -11.76 -9.60
N LEU A 52 7.18 -10.83 -9.26
CA LEU A 52 7.10 -9.53 -9.92
C LEU A 52 8.39 -8.71 -9.72
N MET A 53 8.98 -8.73 -8.52
CA MET A 53 10.30 -8.15 -8.28
C MET A 53 11.37 -8.78 -9.18
N GLY A 54 11.33 -10.10 -9.40
CA GLY A 54 12.19 -10.81 -10.35
C GLY A 54 12.00 -10.32 -11.80
N VAL A 55 10.76 -10.14 -12.24
CA VAL A 55 10.44 -9.58 -13.57
C VAL A 55 11.00 -8.17 -13.71
N VAL A 56 10.76 -7.29 -12.73
CA VAL A 56 11.29 -5.92 -12.72
C VAL A 56 12.81 -5.92 -12.78
N TYR A 57 13.47 -6.81 -12.03
CA TYR A 57 14.92 -7.00 -12.13
C TYR A 57 15.34 -7.31 -13.56
N LEU A 58 14.71 -8.30 -14.21
CA LEU A 58 15.04 -8.71 -15.58
C LEU A 58 14.84 -7.57 -16.60
N LEU A 59 13.76 -6.78 -16.47
CA LEU A 59 13.48 -5.63 -17.33
C LEU A 59 14.49 -4.48 -17.16
N THR A 60 15.07 -4.36 -15.96
CA THR A 60 15.95 -3.24 -15.61
C THR A 60 17.43 -3.63 -15.50
N ARG A 61 17.79 -4.92 -15.62
CA ARG A 61 19.18 -5.42 -15.39
C ARG A 61 20.22 -4.83 -16.35
N ARG A 62 19.81 -4.36 -17.52
CA ARG A 62 20.68 -3.72 -18.52
C ARG A 62 20.61 -2.20 -18.51
N ARG A 63 19.81 -1.61 -17.61
CA ARG A 63 19.67 -0.16 -17.47
C ARG A 63 20.91 0.42 -16.79
N ALA A 64 21.26 1.66 -17.13
CA ALA A 64 22.22 2.42 -16.36
C ALA A 64 21.77 2.49 -14.88
N PRO A 65 22.64 2.16 -13.92
CA PRO A 65 22.29 2.21 -12.50
C PRO A 65 21.79 3.60 -12.10
N VAL A 66 20.65 3.63 -11.42
CA VAL A 66 20.12 4.88 -10.86
C VAL A 66 20.63 5.04 -9.44
N ASP A 67 21.45 6.06 -9.20
CA ASP A 67 21.89 6.38 -7.85
C ASP A 67 20.78 7.12 -7.09
N VAL A 68 19.90 6.34 -6.44
CA VAL A 68 18.82 6.86 -5.60
C VAL A 68 19.37 7.38 -4.26
N ALA A 69 20.51 6.87 -3.79
CA ALA A 69 21.10 7.31 -2.53
C ALA A 69 21.62 8.75 -2.62
N ALA A 70 22.24 9.12 -3.75
CA ALA A 70 22.69 10.48 -4.04
C ALA A 70 21.56 11.52 -4.12
N ARG A 71 20.29 11.09 -4.11
CA ARG A 71 19.12 11.97 -4.11
C ARG A 71 18.68 12.39 -2.70
N ALA A 72 19.21 11.74 -1.67
CA ALA A 72 19.03 12.12 -0.28
C ALA A 72 20.08 13.16 0.15
N PRO A 73 19.81 13.95 1.21
CA PRO A 73 20.84 14.78 1.83
C PRO A 73 21.93 13.91 2.50
N ASP A 74 22.93 14.56 3.11
CA ASP A 74 23.92 13.88 3.93
C ASP A 74 23.28 13.01 5.02
N ARG A 75 24.03 12.02 5.50
CA ARG A 75 23.51 10.98 6.41
C ARG A 75 22.90 11.54 7.70
N HIS A 76 23.47 12.62 8.27
CA HIS A 76 22.96 13.22 9.51
C HIS A 76 21.59 13.85 9.27
N ARG A 77 21.48 14.66 8.21
CA ARG A 77 20.20 15.28 7.83
C ARG A 77 19.17 14.25 7.37
N ALA A 78 19.58 13.24 6.60
CA ALA A 78 18.71 12.15 6.17
C ALA A 78 18.09 11.42 7.38
N ARG A 79 18.88 11.17 8.43
CA ARG A 79 18.40 10.56 9.68
C ARG A 79 17.36 11.45 10.37
N ALA A 80 17.68 12.73 10.56
CA ALA A 80 16.78 13.68 11.21
C ALA A 80 15.44 13.81 10.45
N GLU A 81 15.49 13.97 9.13
CA GLU A 81 14.30 14.05 8.29
C GLU A 81 13.49 12.75 8.29
N THR A 82 14.15 11.59 8.32
CA THR A 82 13.48 10.28 8.38
C THR A 82 12.73 10.11 9.69
N ILE A 83 13.39 10.40 10.83
CA ILE A 83 12.76 10.29 12.15
C ILE A 83 11.60 11.28 12.27
N ALA A 84 11.81 12.54 11.87
CA ALA A 84 10.77 13.56 11.91
C ALA A 84 9.57 13.18 11.03
N LEU A 85 9.81 12.62 9.84
CA LEU A 85 8.74 12.22 8.94
C LEU A 85 8.00 10.98 9.45
N LEU A 86 8.70 9.98 10.02
CA LEU A 86 8.05 8.85 10.66
C LEU A 86 7.20 9.27 11.86
N ALA A 87 7.71 10.17 12.70
CA ALA A 87 6.95 10.74 13.81
C ALA A 87 5.72 11.52 13.31
N TYR A 88 5.88 12.32 12.27
CA TYR A 88 4.77 13.01 11.60
C TYR A 88 3.73 12.03 11.03
N GLY A 89 4.18 10.92 10.45
CA GLY A 89 3.27 9.88 9.95
C GLY A 89 2.46 9.24 11.08
N ALA A 90 3.11 8.93 12.19
CA ALA A 90 2.44 8.38 13.37
C ALA A 90 1.43 9.38 13.99
N THR A 91 1.78 10.68 14.05
CA THR A 91 0.82 11.70 14.52
C THR A 91 -0.32 11.91 13.52
N GLY A 92 -0.05 11.78 12.22
CA GLY A 92 -1.09 11.76 11.18
C GLY A 92 -2.07 10.61 11.35
N LEU A 93 -1.59 9.41 11.69
CA LEU A 93 -2.44 8.24 11.96
C LEU A 93 -3.30 8.46 13.20
N LEU A 94 -2.70 8.99 14.28
CA LEU A 94 -3.44 9.34 15.48
C LEU A 94 -4.50 10.42 15.20
N GLY A 95 -4.16 11.44 14.42
CA GLY A 95 -5.11 12.49 14.02
C GLY A 95 -6.28 11.95 13.21
N GLY A 96 -6.02 11.03 12.27
CA GLY A 96 -7.05 10.38 11.46
C GLY A 96 -7.98 9.51 12.31
N PHE A 97 -7.41 8.76 13.25
CA PHE A 97 -8.16 8.00 14.24
C PHE A 97 -9.07 8.91 15.08
N LEU A 98 -8.53 9.98 15.68
CA LEU A 98 -9.29 10.89 16.54
C LEU A 98 -10.39 11.63 15.76
N LEU A 99 -10.08 12.08 14.55
CA LEU A 99 -11.05 12.74 13.67
C LEU A 99 -12.21 11.80 13.34
N ALA A 100 -11.92 10.60 12.84
CA ALA A 100 -12.95 9.61 12.54
C ALA A 100 -13.82 9.31 13.77
N ARG A 101 -13.19 9.11 14.94
CA ARG A 101 -13.91 8.82 16.18
C ARG A 101 -14.83 9.96 16.62
N ALA A 102 -14.46 11.21 16.37
CA ALA A 102 -15.28 12.38 16.70
C ALA A 102 -16.59 12.44 15.89
N PHE A 103 -16.61 11.84 14.69
CA PHE A 103 -17.79 11.77 13.82
C PHE A 103 -18.49 10.40 13.86
N GLY A 104 -18.03 9.47 14.70
CA GLY A 104 -18.59 8.12 14.77
C GLY A 104 -18.29 7.26 13.54
N TRP A 105 -17.23 7.59 12.81
CA TRP A 105 -16.77 6.88 11.60
C TRP A 105 -15.71 5.83 11.90
N HIS A 106 -15.39 5.00 10.90
CA HIS A 106 -14.30 4.04 11.01
C HIS A 106 -12.95 4.77 11.04
N PRO A 107 -11.97 4.25 11.79
CA PRO A 107 -10.63 4.82 11.84
C PRO A 107 -9.99 5.00 10.47
N PHE A 108 -9.31 6.13 10.27
CA PHE A 108 -8.61 6.39 9.01
C PHE A 108 -7.24 5.72 8.98
N GLY A 109 -7.14 4.63 8.24
CA GLY A 109 -5.91 4.09 7.71
C GLY A 109 -5.63 4.57 6.29
N LEU A 110 -4.62 3.99 5.65
CA LEU A 110 -4.35 4.20 4.24
C LEU A 110 -5.34 3.45 3.33
N HIS A 111 -6.15 2.55 3.87
CA HIS A 111 -7.36 2.04 3.22
C HIS A 111 -8.63 2.61 3.82
N LEU A 112 -9.64 2.73 2.97
CA LEU A 112 -11.00 3.01 3.37
C LEU A 112 -11.58 1.76 4.07
N ALA A 113 -12.48 1.92 5.04
CA ALA A 113 -13.17 0.77 5.61
C ALA A 113 -13.87 -0.05 4.52
N GLY A 114 -13.79 -1.38 4.60
CA GLY A 114 -14.32 -2.29 3.57
C GLY A 114 -13.38 -2.60 2.40
N THR A 115 -12.30 -1.84 2.19
CA THR A 115 -11.27 -2.14 1.17
C THR A 115 -10.73 -3.57 1.31
N LEU A 116 -10.63 -4.32 0.21
CA LEU A 116 -10.13 -5.71 0.11
C LEU A 116 -10.95 -6.80 0.83
N PHE A 117 -11.50 -6.50 1.99
CA PHE A 117 -12.13 -7.48 2.87
C PHE A 117 -13.65 -7.37 2.93
N GLY A 118 -14.22 -6.30 2.38
CA GLY A 118 -15.64 -5.96 2.55
C GLY A 118 -15.95 -5.44 3.96
N THR A 119 -17.15 -4.93 4.14
CA THR A 119 -17.69 -4.51 5.43
C THR A 119 -19.20 -4.74 5.46
N HIS A 120 -19.74 -5.08 6.62
CA HIS A 120 -21.18 -5.14 6.86
C HIS A 120 -21.77 -3.78 7.26
N GLU A 121 -20.91 -2.84 7.64
CA GLU A 121 -21.31 -1.50 8.06
C GLU A 121 -21.47 -0.58 6.84
N HIS A 122 -22.46 0.32 6.91
CA HIS A 122 -22.66 1.32 5.86
C HIS A 122 -21.63 2.44 6.02
N LEU A 123 -20.90 2.74 4.94
CA LEU A 123 -20.03 3.91 4.89
C LEU A 123 -20.80 5.10 4.33
N PRO A 124 -20.99 6.20 5.09
CA PRO A 124 -21.57 7.41 4.54
C PRO A 124 -20.58 8.06 3.55
N PRO A 125 -21.05 8.64 2.43
CA PRO A 125 -20.19 9.38 1.49
C PRO A 125 -19.29 10.44 2.14
N ALA A 126 -19.77 11.06 3.22
CA ALA A 126 -19.00 12.04 3.99
C ALA A 126 -17.75 11.44 4.64
N GLU A 127 -17.82 10.22 5.16
CA GLU A 127 -16.67 9.50 5.71
C GLU A 127 -15.63 9.25 4.60
N VAL A 128 -16.10 8.77 3.44
CA VAL A 128 -15.24 8.44 2.31
C VAL A 128 -14.50 9.64 1.75
N VAL A 129 -15.20 10.75 1.51
CA VAL A 129 -14.59 11.98 1.00
C VAL A 129 -13.65 12.61 2.03
N THR A 130 -14.02 12.55 3.31
CA THR A 130 -13.16 13.09 4.39
C THR A 130 -11.92 12.24 4.59
N TRP A 131 -12.01 10.92 4.52
CA TRP A 131 -10.87 10.00 4.52
C TRP A 131 -9.89 10.35 3.39
N ALA A 132 -10.39 10.46 2.16
CA ALA A 132 -9.55 10.77 1.00
C ALA A 132 -8.91 12.16 1.14
N GLY A 133 -9.70 13.18 1.51
CA GLY A 133 -9.21 14.54 1.72
C GLY A 133 -8.16 14.64 2.82
N TYR A 134 -8.41 13.98 3.96
CA TYR A 134 -7.48 13.93 5.09
C TYR A 134 -6.14 13.32 4.66
N ASN A 135 -6.17 12.14 4.02
CA ASN A 135 -4.95 11.45 3.60
C ASN A 135 -4.18 12.25 2.53
N VAL A 136 -4.85 12.87 1.56
CA VAL A 136 -4.19 13.77 0.59
C VAL A 136 -3.49 14.91 1.32
N VAL A 137 -4.16 15.60 2.23
CA VAL A 137 -3.60 16.76 2.91
C VAL A 137 -2.41 16.37 3.77
N VAL A 138 -2.57 15.36 4.62
CA VAL A 138 -1.60 14.96 5.64
C VAL A 138 -0.41 14.22 5.01
N TYR A 139 -0.62 13.27 4.12
CA TYR A 139 0.48 12.42 3.65
C TYR A 139 1.04 12.83 2.28
N ALA A 140 0.29 13.59 1.48
CA ALA A 140 0.79 14.08 0.20
C ALA A 140 1.11 15.58 0.22
N VAL A 141 0.13 16.45 0.43
CA VAL A 141 0.29 17.91 0.23
C VAL A 141 1.27 18.52 1.20
N ILE A 142 1.08 18.35 2.51
CA ILE A 142 1.96 18.96 3.54
C ILE A 142 3.41 18.47 3.38
N PRO A 143 3.69 17.15 3.31
CA PRO A 143 5.04 16.64 3.09
C PRO A 143 5.63 17.14 1.78
N LEU A 144 4.89 17.07 0.67
CA LEU A 144 5.40 17.51 -0.62
C LEU A 144 5.77 19.00 -0.60
N LEU A 145 4.93 19.88 -0.06
CA LEU A 145 5.22 21.30 0.04
C LEU A 145 6.47 21.57 0.89
N TYR A 146 6.62 20.87 2.02
CA TYR A 146 7.79 21.01 2.88
C TYR A 146 9.08 20.56 2.19
N PHE A 147 9.08 19.42 1.50
CA PHE A 147 10.26 18.87 0.86
C PHE A 147 10.57 19.50 -0.50
N ARG A 148 9.57 19.97 -1.27
CA ARG A 148 9.79 20.66 -2.56
C ARG A 148 10.50 22.00 -2.42
N ARG A 149 10.42 22.65 -1.26
CA ARG A 149 11.20 23.85 -0.94
C ARG A 149 12.71 23.58 -0.80
N ARG A 150 13.10 22.32 -0.61
CA ARG A 150 14.49 21.91 -0.29
C ARG A 150 15.11 21.00 -1.34
N TYR A 151 14.27 20.26 -2.07
CA TYR A 151 14.70 19.21 -3.00
C TYR A 151 14.03 19.38 -4.35
N SER A 152 14.81 19.16 -5.42
CA SER A 152 14.29 19.14 -6.79
C SER A 152 13.32 17.97 -7.01
N SER A 153 12.49 18.04 -8.06
CA SER A 153 11.60 16.93 -8.43
C SER A 153 12.37 15.65 -8.71
N LEU A 154 13.59 15.75 -9.26
CA LEU A 154 14.44 14.59 -9.49
C LEU A 154 14.94 13.98 -8.16
N ALA A 155 15.36 14.81 -7.21
CA ALA A 155 15.80 14.35 -5.89
C ALA A 155 14.66 13.67 -5.10
N LEU A 156 13.42 14.09 -5.30
CA LEU A 156 12.24 13.43 -4.73
C LEU A 156 11.72 12.26 -5.58
N GLY A 157 12.42 11.82 -6.61
CA GLY A 157 11.96 10.71 -7.45
C GLY A 157 10.64 10.99 -8.19
N LEU A 158 10.27 12.26 -8.39
CA LEU A 158 9.05 12.68 -9.10
C LEU A 158 9.27 12.88 -10.60
N ARG A 159 10.51 12.74 -11.07
CA ARG A 159 10.89 12.90 -12.48
C ARG A 159 11.70 11.68 -12.93
N SER A 160 11.29 11.10 -14.06
CA SER A 160 12.03 10.03 -14.72
C SER A 160 13.35 10.53 -15.32
N THR A 161 14.37 9.67 -15.28
CA THR A 161 15.62 9.84 -16.04
C THR A 161 15.70 8.93 -17.27
N ASP A 162 14.72 8.03 -17.45
CA ASP A 162 14.62 7.12 -18.59
C ASP A 162 13.14 6.75 -18.80
N ALA A 163 12.40 7.66 -19.43
CA ALA A 163 10.95 7.54 -19.59
C ALA A 163 10.56 6.30 -20.42
N ARG A 164 11.39 5.89 -21.39
CA ARG A 164 11.10 4.74 -22.24
C ARG A 164 11.14 3.44 -21.44
N ASN A 165 12.18 3.25 -20.62
CA ASN A 165 12.27 2.08 -19.75
C ASN A 165 11.18 2.10 -18.67
N ASP A 166 10.90 3.27 -18.08
CA ASP A 166 9.82 3.40 -17.09
C ASP A 166 8.47 3.00 -17.69
N VAL A 167 8.14 3.42 -18.92
CA VAL A 167 6.92 3.01 -19.63
C VAL A 167 6.88 1.50 -19.85
N LEU A 168 7.99 0.87 -20.25
CA LEU A 168 8.05 -0.58 -20.40
C LEU A 168 7.77 -1.30 -19.07
N VAL A 169 8.40 -0.86 -17.98
CA VAL A 169 8.17 -1.43 -16.64
C VAL A 169 6.71 -1.25 -16.24
N ILE A 170 6.14 -0.06 -16.44
CA ILE A 170 4.73 0.22 -16.16
C ILE A 170 3.82 -0.74 -16.92
N ILE A 171 3.99 -0.86 -18.25
CA ILE A 171 3.12 -1.71 -19.08
C ILE A 171 3.20 -3.18 -18.64
N VAL A 172 4.41 -3.71 -18.42
CA VAL A 172 4.58 -5.12 -18.05
C VAL A 172 4.01 -5.40 -16.66
N VAL A 173 4.33 -4.55 -15.67
CA VAL A 173 3.82 -4.73 -14.30
C VAL A 173 2.31 -4.60 -14.27
N LEU A 174 1.75 -3.59 -14.94
CA LEU A 174 0.31 -3.38 -15.03
C LEU A 174 -0.39 -4.55 -15.68
N GLY A 175 0.16 -5.07 -16.78
CA GLY A 175 -0.40 -6.24 -17.48
C GLY A 175 -0.40 -7.50 -16.62
N LEU A 176 0.71 -7.78 -15.92
CA LEU A 176 0.82 -8.95 -15.05
C LEU A 176 -0.11 -8.86 -13.84
N GLU A 177 -0.14 -7.72 -13.15
CA GLU A 177 -1.03 -7.50 -12.00
C GLU A 177 -2.50 -7.55 -12.41
N THR A 178 -2.86 -6.91 -13.51
CA THR A 178 -4.25 -6.94 -14.02
C THR A 178 -4.67 -8.37 -14.37
N ALA A 179 -3.79 -9.13 -15.05
CA ALA A 179 -4.06 -10.52 -15.37
C ALA A 179 -4.22 -11.36 -14.09
N PHE A 180 -3.34 -11.20 -13.12
CA PHE A 180 -3.46 -11.90 -11.84
C PHE A 180 -4.80 -11.60 -11.16
N GLN A 181 -5.21 -10.33 -11.09
CA GLN A 181 -6.49 -9.99 -10.46
C GLN A 181 -7.69 -10.59 -11.19
N ILE A 182 -7.71 -10.52 -12.52
CA ILE A 182 -8.81 -11.08 -13.30
C ILE A 182 -8.88 -12.61 -13.12
N PHE A 183 -7.76 -13.31 -13.24
CA PHE A 183 -7.76 -14.77 -13.28
C PHE A 183 -7.69 -15.45 -11.90
N ALA A 184 -7.00 -14.85 -10.94
CA ALA A 184 -6.83 -15.42 -9.60
C ALA A 184 -7.85 -14.89 -8.59
N LEU A 185 -8.27 -13.61 -8.70
CA LEU A 185 -9.18 -12.99 -7.73
C LEU A 185 -10.63 -12.85 -8.24
N ALA A 186 -10.86 -13.00 -9.54
CA ALA A 186 -12.18 -12.97 -10.18
C ALA A 186 -13.09 -11.84 -9.63
N PRO A 187 -12.69 -10.57 -9.78
CA PRO A 187 -13.34 -9.44 -9.12
C PRO A 187 -14.82 -9.34 -9.52
N ALA A 188 -15.67 -9.12 -8.51
CA ALA A 188 -17.11 -8.94 -8.71
C ALA A 188 -17.45 -7.76 -9.64
N THR A 189 -16.52 -6.82 -9.80
CA THR A 189 -16.57 -5.71 -10.75
C THR A 189 -16.82 -6.15 -12.19
N LEU A 190 -16.39 -7.35 -12.58
CA LEU A 190 -16.64 -7.88 -13.93
C LEU A 190 -18.11 -8.27 -14.16
N ASN A 191 -18.91 -8.37 -13.10
CA ASN A 191 -20.34 -8.65 -13.18
C ASN A 191 -21.21 -7.39 -13.26
N LEU A 192 -20.59 -6.19 -13.23
CA LEU A 192 -21.33 -4.93 -13.30
C LEU A 192 -21.78 -4.61 -14.74
N PRO A 193 -22.95 -3.96 -14.93
CA PRO A 193 -23.34 -3.39 -16.21
C PRO A 193 -22.25 -2.43 -16.75
N PRO A 194 -22.00 -2.37 -18.07
CA PRO A 194 -20.90 -1.57 -18.63
C PRO A 194 -20.91 -0.08 -18.23
N GLY A 195 -22.08 0.54 -18.14
CA GLY A 195 -22.21 1.93 -17.70
C GLY A 195 -21.77 2.15 -16.25
N GLN A 196 -22.16 1.23 -15.35
CA GLN A 196 -21.75 1.27 -13.94
C GLN A 196 -20.28 0.92 -13.76
N LEU A 197 -19.76 0.00 -14.58
CA LEU A 197 -18.34 -0.34 -14.58
C LEU A 197 -17.48 0.88 -14.91
N VAL A 198 -17.79 1.63 -15.97
CA VAL A 198 -16.98 2.79 -16.37
C VAL A 198 -17.02 3.88 -15.31
N VAL A 199 -18.21 4.27 -14.84
CA VAL A 199 -18.36 5.34 -13.84
C VAL A 199 -17.77 4.89 -12.50
N GLY A 200 -18.09 3.67 -12.06
CA GLY A 200 -17.62 3.10 -10.80
C GLY A 200 -16.11 2.94 -10.77
N ALA A 201 -15.50 2.39 -11.82
CA ALA A 201 -14.04 2.22 -11.89
C ALA A 201 -13.32 3.58 -11.93
N ALA A 202 -13.80 4.53 -12.73
CA ALA A 202 -13.20 5.86 -12.79
C ALA A 202 -13.28 6.57 -11.43
N PHE A 203 -14.44 6.53 -10.78
CA PHE A 203 -14.65 7.16 -9.50
C PHE A 203 -13.84 6.50 -8.38
N THR A 204 -13.81 5.17 -8.34
CA THR A 204 -12.98 4.37 -7.41
C THR A 204 -11.50 4.69 -7.61
N PHE A 205 -11.03 4.70 -8.85
CA PHE A 205 -9.65 5.06 -9.16
C PHE A 205 -9.30 6.46 -8.63
N LEU A 206 -10.13 7.46 -8.88
CA LEU A 206 -9.88 8.84 -8.41
C LEU A 206 -9.86 8.91 -6.88
N LEU A 207 -10.81 8.25 -6.23
CA LEU A 207 -10.93 8.25 -4.78
C LEU A 207 -9.73 7.57 -4.11
N TYR A 208 -9.31 6.39 -4.58
CA TYR A 208 -8.13 5.71 -4.04
C TYR A 208 -6.83 6.36 -4.49
N MET A 209 -6.80 7.00 -5.66
CA MET A 209 -5.68 7.84 -6.06
C MET A 209 -5.44 8.94 -5.04
N ALA A 210 -6.51 9.60 -4.60
CA ALA A 210 -6.47 10.61 -3.55
C ALA A 210 -6.17 9.99 -2.17
N GLY A 211 -6.95 9.04 -1.70
CA GLY A 211 -6.90 8.58 -0.32
C GLY A 211 -5.80 7.60 0.04
N ALA A 212 -5.19 6.93 -0.94
CA ALA A 212 -4.18 5.90 -0.70
C ALA A 212 -2.92 6.06 -1.58
N VAL A 213 -3.09 6.15 -2.90
CA VAL A 213 -1.97 6.02 -3.84
C VAL A 213 -1.05 7.25 -3.83
N LEU A 214 -1.58 8.46 -3.97
CA LEU A 214 -0.78 9.70 -3.88
C LEU A 214 -0.15 9.88 -2.49
N PRO A 215 -0.87 9.68 -1.37
CA PRO A 215 -0.32 9.61 -0.02
C PRO A 215 0.91 8.71 0.06
N ALA A 216 0.81 7.44 -0.35
CA ALA A 216 1.92 6.50 -0.29
C ALA A 216 3.06 6.89 -1.24
N MET A 217 2.73 7.28 -2.48
CA MET A 217 3.69 7.72 -3.50
C MET A 217 4.57 8.84 -2.97
N VAL A 218 3.97 9.88 -2.40
CA VAL A 218 4.70 11.04 -1.89
C VAL A 218 5.42 10.68 -0.60
N PHE A 219 4.68 10.20 0.41
CA PHE A 219 5.19 10.04 1.76
C PHE A 219 6.30 9.00 1.84
N VAL A 220 6.03 7.81 1.30
CA VAL A 220 6.93 6.66 1.42
C VAL A 220 7.94 6.70 0.27
N TYR A 221 7.46 6.69 -0.97
CA TYR A 221 8.32 6.33 -2.09
C TYR A 221 9.12 7.52 -2.65
N ALA A 222 8.55 8.72 -2.70
CA ALA A 222 9.25 9.91 -3.14
C ALA A 222 10.20 10.48 -2.07
N ILE A 223 9.79 10.43 -0.80
CA ILE A 223 10.52 11.08 0.30
C ILE A 223 11.32 10.08 1.15
N LEU A 224 10.69 9.06 1.74
CA LEU A 224 11.38 8.16 2.67
C LEU A 224 12.35 7.19 1.99
N VAL A 225 12.01 6.61 0.85
CA VAL A 225 12.84 5.58 0.20
C VAL A 225 14.28 6.04 -0.12
N PRO A 226 14.52 7.22 -0.73
CA PRO A 226 15.89 7.71 -0.92
C PRO A 226 16.66 7.84 0.39
N ARG A 227 16.00 8.31 1.45
CA ARG A 227 16.61 8.49 2.78
C ARG A 227 16.89 7.15 3.46
N TYR A 228 15.98 6.18 3.35
CA TYR A 228 16.24 4.82 3.79
C TYR A 228 17.45 4.23 3.09
N LEU A 229 17.58 4.37 1.77
CA LEU A 229 18.77 3.88 1.07
C LEU A 229 20.06 4.58 1.53
N ALA A 230 20.04 5.89 1.72
CA ALA A 230 21.21 6.61 2.24
C ALA A 230 21.59 6.20 3.68
N LEU A 231 20.61 5.81 4.50
CA LEU A 231 20.83 5.39 5.88
C LEU A 231 21.24 3.92 6.00
N THR A 232 20.65 3.03 5.20
CA THR A 232 20.92 1.59 5.27
C THR A 232 22.12 1.18 4.41
N GLY A 233 22.39 1.90 3.32
CA GLY A 233 23.35 1.48 2.30
C GLY A 233 22.98 0.16 1.61
N SER A 234 21.75 -0.35 1.79
CA SER A 234 21.35 -1.69 1.36
C SER A 234 19.97 -1.67 0.73
N VAL A 235 19.90 -2.10 -0.54
CA VAL A 235 18.64 -2.24 -1.29
C VAL A 235 17.64 -3.12 -0.54
N ILE A 236 18.10 -4.26 0.00
CA ILE A 236 17.21 -5.19 0.73
C ILE A 236 16.65 -4.54 1.98
N ALA A 237 17.51 -3.88 2.78
CA ALA A 237 17.04 -3.21 3.99
C ALA A 237 16.07 -2.08 3.65
N THR A 238 16.33 -1.30 2.60
CA THR A 238 15.43 -0.24 2.13
C THR A 238 14.09 -0.76 1.66
N VAL A 239 14.06 -1.87 0.91
CA VAL A 239 12.82 -2.54 0.47
C VAL A 239 11.99 -2.98 1.68
N LEU A 240 12.63 -3.57 2.69
CA LEU A 240 11.95 -3.95 3.93
C LEU A 240 11.46 -2.73 4.72
N CYS A 241 12.25 -1.66 4.84
CA CYS A 241 11.83 -0.43 5.51
C CYS A 241 10.62 0.20 4.81
N GLY A 242 10.66 0.35 3.48
CA GLY A 242 9.52 0.89 2.73
C GLY A 242 8.28 0.00 2.82
N GLY A 243 8.45 -1.33 2.80
CA GLY A 243 7.37 -2.29 3.05
C GLY A 243 6.76 -2.16 4.44
N LEU A 244 7.58 -2.07 5.48
CA LEU A 244 7.14 -1.93 6.87
C LEU A 244 6.47 -0.57 7.13
N THR A 245 6.98 0.52 6.55
CA THR A 245 6.35 1.83 6.65
C THR A 245 4.99 1.85 5.96
N TYR A 246 4.91 1.29 4.74
CA TYR A 246 3.65 1.17 4.03
C TYR A 246 2.64 0.36 4.86
N ALA A 247 3.04 -0.80 5.38
CA ALA A 247 2.24 -1.63 6.27
C ALA A 247 1.78 -0.84 7.51
N GLY A 248 2.68 -0.08 8.14
CA GLY A 248 2.35 0.76 9.30
C GLY A 248 1.31 1.84 9.03
N LEU A 249 1.20 2.36 7.80
CA LEU A 249 0.14 3.32 7.43
C LEU A 249 -1.27 2.68 7.40
N HIS A 250 -1.34 1.35 7.44
CA HIS A 250 -2.59 0.57 7.54
C HIS A 250 -2.91 0.14 8.98
N PHE A 251 -2.23 0.70 9.99
CA PHE A 251 -2.43 0.31 11.40
C PHE A 251 -3.87 0.43 11.88
N TRP A 252 -4.59 1.42 11.34
CA TRP A 252 -5.99 1.70 11.67
C TRP A 252 -6.99 1.19 10.63
N ASP A 253 -6.58 0.29 9.73
CA ASP A 253 -7.55 -0.31 8.81
C ASP A 253 -8.69 -0.97 9.61
N ALA A 254 -9.93 -0.73 9.18
CA ALA A 254 -11.14 -1.00 9.97
C ALA A 254 -11.33 -2.47 10.38
N TRP A 255 -10.70 -3.41 9.68
CA TRP A 255 -10.78 -4.84 10.00
C TRP A 255 -9.87 -5.25 11.17
N THR A 256 -8.96 -4.38 11.62
CA THR A 256 -8.05 -4.67 12.74
C THR A 256 -8.80 -4.72 14.07
N VAL A 257 -8.41 -5.65 14.95
CA VAL A 257 -9.10 -5.91 16.22
C VAL A 257 -8.11 -5.87 17.38
N PHE A 258 -8.21 -4.84 18.22
CA PHE A 258 -7.30 -4.59 19.35
C PHE A 258 -7.92 -4.83 20.73
N THR A 259 -8.98 -5.64 20.81
CA THR A 259 -9.75 -5.89 22.04
C THR A 259 -9.10 -6.89 23.01
N SER A 260 -8.11 -7.66 22.56
CA SER A 260 -7.33 -8.58 23.39
C SER A 260 -5.87 -8.68 22.90
N PRO A 261 -4.91 -9.12 23.73
CA PRO A 261 -3.53 -9.33 23.29
C PRO A 261 -3.40 -10.27 22.10
N GLN A 262 -4.21 -11.34 22.06
CA GLN A 262 -4.20 -12.30 20.96
C GLN A 262 -4.73 -11.68 19.66
N SER A 263 -5.89 -11.00 19.70
CA SER A 263 -6.46 -10.33 18.53
C SER A 263 -5.56 -9.21 18.03
N ALA A 264 -4.91 -8.47 18.94
CA ALA A 264 -3.94 -7.45 18.59
C ALA A 264 -2.72 -8.06 17.85
N ALA A 265 -2.15 -9.14 18.39
CA ALA A 265 -1.04 -9.84 17.73
C ALA A 265 -1.42 -10.36 16.34
N LEU A 266 -2.61 -10.98 16.21
CA LEU A 266 -3.13 -11.42 14.92
C LEU A 266 -3.34 -10.25 13.96
N SER A 267 -3.87 -9.12 14.43
CA SER A 267 -4.07 -7.92 13.61
C SER A 267 -2.74 -7.40 13.05
N LEU A 268 -1.70 -7.31 13.89
CA LEU A 268 -0.37 -6.89 13.46
C LEU A 268 0.25 -7.87 12.46
N ILE A 269 0.11 -9.18 12.68
CA ILE A 269 0.59 -10.20 11.75
C ILE A 269 -0.12 -10.08 10.40
N PHE A 270 -1.44 -9.97 10.40
CA PHE A 270 -2.21 -9.88 9.16
C PHE A 270 -2.02 -8.55 8.42
N LEU A 271 -1.71 -7.48 9.15
CA LEU A 271 -1.32 -6.20 8.58
C LEU A 271 0.00 -6.38 7.81
N LEU A 272 0.99 -7.07 8.40
CA LEU A 272 2.23 -7.41 7.70
C LEU A 272 1.99 -8.36 6.53
N PHE A 273 1.17 -9.40 6.70
CA PHE A 273 0.86 -10.34 5.63
C PHE A 273 0.21 -9.67 4.42
N THR A 274 -0.67 -8.71 4.67
CA THR A 274 -1.43 -8.05 3.61
C THR A 274 -0.62 -6.95 2.93
N TYR A 275 0.19 -6.18 3.68
CA TYR A 275 0.73 -4.91 3.19
C TYR A 275 2.25 -4.86 3.03
N LEU A 276 3.00 -5.77 3.65
CA LEU A 276 4.46 -5.78 3.52
C LEU A 276 4.88 -6.01 2.07
N GLY A 277 4.34 -7.04 1.41
CA GLY A 277 4.64 -7.39 0.02
C GLY A 277 4.35 -6.24 -0.95
N PRO A 278 3.11 -5.71 -1.01
CA PRO A 278 2.79 -4.54 -1.81
C PRO A 278 3.73 -3.35 -1.55
N GLY A 279 4.06 -3.07 -0.29
CA GLY A 279 4.99 -2.00 0.04
C GLY A 279 6.43 -2.26 -0.43
N MET A 280 6.88 -3.52 -0.41
CA MET A 280 8.19 -3.95 -0.90
C MET A 280 8.32 -3.74 -2.42
N ILE A 281 7.36 -4.19 -3.23
CA ILE A 281 7.44 -4.04 -4.69
C ILE A 281 7.42 -2.57 -5.11
N LYS A 282 6.58 -1.72 -4.49
CA LYS A 282 6.54 -0.27 -4.77
C LYS A 282 7.88 0.40 -4.44
N THR A 283 8.50 0.00 -3.32
CA THR A 283 9.86 0.44 -2.96
C THR A 283 10.86 -0.02 -4.01
N TYR A 284 10.81 -1.28 -4.41
CA TYR A 284 11.72 -1.87 -5.37
C TYR A 284 11.62 -1.21 -6.75
N LEU A 285 10.40 -0.99 -7.26
CA LEU A 285 10.14 -0.23 -8.49
C LEU A 285 10.79 1.15 -8.42
N THR A 286 10.60 1.85 -7.30
CA THR A 286 11.20 3.19 -7.08
C THR A 286 12.72 3.14 -7.09
N LEU A 287 13.34 2.13 -6.47
CA LEU A 287 14.79 1.96 -6.46
C LEU A 287 15.36 1.63 -7.85
N ARG A 288 14.67 0.79 -8.61
CA ARG A 288 15.12 0.35 -9.95
C ARG A 288 14.96 1.41 -11.03
N THR A 289 14.00 2.31 -10.86
CA THR A 289 13.67 3.34 -11.85
C THR A 289 14.07 4.75 -11.42
N GLY A 290 14.28 4.99 -10.13
CA GLY A 290 14.38 6.32 -9.55
C GLY A 290 13.13 7.16 -9.74
N ASN A 291 11.98 6.55 -10.00
CA ASN A 291 10.74 7.26 -10.30
C ASN A 291 9.58 6.65 -9.50
N ALA A 292 9.10 7.39 -8.51
CA ALA A 292 7.98 6.98 -7.67
C ALA A 292 6.68 6.84 -8.48
N TRP A 293 6.53 7.50 -9.64
CA TRP A 293 5.34 7.31 -10.47
C TRP A 293 5.22 5.91 -11.09
N VAL A 294 6.32 5.17 -11.20
CA VAL A 294 6.29 3.84 -11.84
C VAL A 294 5.41 2.87 -11.06
N HIS A 295 5.41 2.92 -9.72
CA HIS A 295 4.52 2.03 -8.97
C HIS A 295 3.06 2.48 -9.01
N VAL A 296 2.79 3.78 -9.11
CA VAL A 296 1.43 4.31 -9.26
C VAL A 296 0.79 3.73 -10.51
N TRP A 297 1.47 3.85 -11.65
CA TRP A 297 0.91 3.43 -12.94
C TRP A 297 1.06 1.94 -13.20
N GLY A 298 2.16 1.34 -12.75
CA GLY A 298 2.44 -0.07 -12.97
C GLY A 298 1.67 -0.97 -12.01
N TYR A 299 1.72 -0.69 -10.72
CA TYR A 299 1.19 -1.58 -9.69
C TYR A 299 -0.17 -1.14 -9.13
N HIS A 300 -0.50 0.15 -9.20
CA HIS A 300 -1.65 0.70 -8.47
C HIS A 300 -2.82 1.22 -9.30
N ALA A 301 -2.67 1.32 -10.62
CA ALA A 301 -3.69 1.94 -11.46
C ALA A 301 -4.99 1.12 -11.52
N PHE A 302 -4.87 -0.20 -11.62
CA PHE A 302 -6.01 -1.12 -11.56
C PHE A 302 -6.04 -1.92 -10.26
N ALA A 303 -4.87 -2.36 -9.82
CA ALA A 303 -4.68 -3.21 -8.67
C ALA A 303 -4.46 -2.42 -7.36
N PRO A 304 -4.89 -2.92 -6.21
CA PRO A 304 -6.05 -3.78 -6.01
C PRO A 304 -7.39 -3.02 -6.13
N HIS A 305 -7.38 -1.69 -6.00
CA HIS A 305 -8.59 -0.95 -5.66
C HIS A 305 -9.59 -0.81 -6.79
N THR A 306 -9.15 -0.35 -7.95
CA THR A 306 -10.06 -0.07 -9.07
C THR A 306 -10.84 -1.32 -9.48
N LEU A 307 -10.22 -2.50 -9.44
CA LEU A 307 -10.89 -3.75 -9.80
C LEU A 307 -11.60 -4.42 -8.63
N LEU A 308 -11.12 -4.37 -7.39
CA LEU A 308 -11.76 -5.09 -6.29
C LEU A 308 -12.81 -4.25 -5.56
N ASP A 309 -12.56 -2.95 -5.38
CA ASP A 309 -13.36 -2.09 -4.50
C ASP A 309 -14.45 -1.30 -5.24
N THR A 310 -14.48 -1.32 -6.58
CA THR A 310 -15.52 -0.61 -7.37
C THR A 310 -16.95 -0.93 -6.92
N PRO A 311 -17.36 -2.19 -6.66
CA PRO A 311 -18.71 -2.49 -6.24
C PRO A 311 -19.04 -1.87 -4.89
N HIS A 312 -18.06 -1.81 -3.98
CA HIS A 312 -18.19 -1.21 -2.65
C HIS A 312 -18.35 0.31 -2.73
N ILE A 313 -17.61 0.98 -3.62
CA ILE A 313 -17.75 2.42 -3.85
C ILE A 313 -19.11 2.74 -4.49
N LEU A 314 -19.56 1.95 -5.47
CA LEU A 314 -20.89 2.15 -6.07
C LEU A 314 -22.02 2.03 -5.05
N ASP A 315 -21.93 1.07 -4.13
CA ASP A 315 -22.89 0.92 -3.02
C ASP A 315 -22.89 2.13 -2.09
N THR A 316 -21.71 2.58 -1.70
CA THR A 316 -21.53 3.71 -0.78
C THR A 316 -22.16 5.00 -1.31
N PHE A 317 -22.04 5.25 -2.61
CA PHE A 317 -22.55 6.48 -3.24
C PHE A 317 -23.92 6.32 -3.92
N HIS A 318 -24.58 5.15 -3.75
CA HIS A 318 -25.87 4.84 -4.37
C HIS A 318 -25.87 5.03 -5.90
N LEU A 319 -24.83 4.50 -6.56
CA LEU A 319 -24.63 4.56 -8.01
C LEU A 319 -24.93 3.22 -8.72
N ARG A 320 -25.55 2.27 -8.01
CA ARG A 320 -26.04 0.99 -8.55
C ARG A 320 -27.46 1.09 -9.11
#